data_AF-A0A1M4UL33-F1
#
_entry.id   AF-A0A1M4UL33-F1
#
_cell.length_a   1.000
_cell.length_b   1.000
_cell.length_c   1.000
_cell.angle_alpha   90.00
_cell.angle_beta   90.00
_cell.angle_gamma   90.00
#
_symmetry.space_group_name_H-M   'P 1'
#
loop_
_entity.id
_entity.type
_entity.pdbx_description
1 polymer ?
#
loop_
_entity_poly.entity_id
_entity_poly.type
_entity_poly.pdbx_seq_one_letter_code
_entity_poly.pdbx_strand_id
1 'polypeptide(L)'
;MSSFMKQIKEDIKDIQQNNPYISNIEKDEWAFNYWVLDKLFYVDEELIEQQIIDYKDLGIDCYVFYEDTKELYLIQNKYYSDNTKIQTEYVKNDFVSRAVKALEQGTYSKSEELQNIYTKYSSHPDFMIYSELYVTNNSKNENAETFVKEYSKKNPNHMVSIYYLDDIEEKYFGETKKNKTNLEVTIHSVNKGTILKINNDQYKLKNVIDARYVFTPVSSVYRLFKEAKDNEYPIFDQNIREYLGNSKINKNIYTTLLNEHERNNFFIIIMGLQ
;
A
#
# COMPACT_ATOMS: atom_id res chain seq x y z
N MET A 1 2.10 -22.37 11.74
CA MET A 1 2.71 -21.33 10.87
C MET A 1 2.21 -21.47 9.44
N SER A 2 1.31 -20.57 9.04
CA SER A 2 0.89 -20.42 7.65
C SER A 2 2.10 -20.08 6.76
N SER A 3 2.02 -20.37 5.47
CA SER A 3 3.03 -20.02 4.46
C SER A 3 3.42 -18.53 4.53
N PHE A 4 2.47 -17.66 4.85
CA PHE A 4 2.66 -16.22 4.81
C PHE A 4 3.48 -15.65 5.97
N MET A 5 3.35 -16.15 7.20
CA MET A 5 4.25 -15.71 8.28
C MET A 5 5.73 -16.03 7.98
N LYS A 6 5.97 -17.14 7.27
CA LYS A 6 7.32 -17.47 6.80
C LYS A 6 7.81 -16.45 5.76
N GLN A 7 6.93 -16.03 4.85
CA GLN A 7 7.22 -14.98 3.88
C GLN A 7 7.59 -13.66 4.56
N ILE A 8 6.81 -13.20 5.56
CA ILE A 8 7.13 -11.99 6.34
C ILE A 8 8.51 -12.11 7.00
N LYS A 9 8.81 -13.26 7.62
CA LYS A 9 10.11 -13.49 8.27
C LYS A 9 11.29 -13.50 7.31
N GLU A 10 11.11 -14.04 6.11
CA GLU A 10 12.13 -14.00 5.06
C GLU A 10 12.37 -12.56 4.59
N ASP A 11 11.31 -11.78 4.41
CA ASP A 11 11.41 -10.37 4.01
C ASP A 11 12.06 -9.53 5.11
N ILE A 12 11.70 -9.72 6.37
CA ILE A 12 12.34 -9.04 7.52
C ILE A 12 13.85 -9.28 7.54
N LYS A 13 14.29 -10.52 7.32
CA LYS A 13 15.72 -10.85 7.25
C LYS A 13 16.42 -10.14 6.10
N ASP A 14 15.76 -10.06 4.95
CA ASP A 14 16.28 -9.33 3.80
C ASP A 14 16.42 -7.83 4.11
N ILE A 15 15.41 -7.23 4.75
CA ILE A 15 15.44 -5.82 5.17
C ILE A 15 16.59 -5.57 6.15
N GLN A 16 16.74 -6.43 7.17
CA GLN A 16 17.83 -6.40 8.15
C GLN A 16 19.20 -6.42 7.49
N GLN A 17 19.42 -7.33 6.54
CA GLN A 17 20.70 -7.46 5.84
C GLN A 17 21.02 -6.27 4.93
N ASN A 18 19.99 -5.67 4.31
CA ASN A 18 20.15 -4.57 3.37
C ASN A 18 20.28 -3.21 4.04
N ASN A 19 19.82 -3.07 5.29
CA ASN A 19 19.81 -1.82 6.03
C ASN A 19 20.68 -1.87 7.31
N PRO A 20 21.94 -2.35 7.26
CA PRO A 20 22.76 -2.56 8.47
C PRO A 20 23.14 -1.26 9.21
N TYR A 21 22.88 -0.11 8.59
CA TYR A 21 23.10 1.22 9.19
C TYR A 21 21.95 1.67 10.11
N ILE A 22 20.79 1.03 10.04
CA ILE A 22 19.63 1.34 10.89
C ILE A 22 19.79 0.62 12.24
N SER A 23 19.92 1.38 13.32
CA SER A 23 20.28 0.86 14.65
C SER A 23 19.31 -0.21 15.19
N ASN A 24 18.01 -0.02 14.98
CA ASN A 24 16.97 -0.92 15.53
C ASN A 24 16.56 -2.05 14.58
N ILE A 25 17.10 -2.12 13.36
CA ILE A 25 16.59 -3.04 12.34
C ILE A 25 16.71 -4.51 12.74
N GLU A 26 17.71 -4.86 13.55
CA GLU A 26 17.95 -6.23 14.05
C GLU A 26 16.81 -6.78 14.91
N LYS A 27 15.89 -5.93 15.38
CA LYS A 27 14.72 -6.36 16.15
C LYS A 27 13.57 -6.67 15.20
N ASP A 28 13.09 -7.91 15.23
CA ASP A 28 12.00 -8.37 14.37
C ASP A 28 10.75 -7.48 14.47
N GLU A 29 10.38 -7.03 15.67
CA GLU A 29 9.23 -6.15 15.86
C GLU A 29 9.40 -4.77 15.20
N TRP A 30 10.62 -4.22 15.22
CA TRP A 30 10.92 -2.95 14.58
C TRP A 30 10.99 -3.13 13.06
N ALA A 31 11.67 -4.18 12.59
CA ALA A 31 11.72 -4.52 11.17
C ALA A 31 10.34 -4.87 10.60
N PHE A 32 9.41 -5.34 11.42
CA PHE A 32 8.03 -5.52 10.99
C PHE A 32 7.31 -4.18 10.77
N ASN A 33 7.57 -3.14 11.59
CA ASN A 33 7.07 -1.79 11.31
C ASN A 33 7.57 -1.29 9.94
N TYR A 34 8.86 -1.51 9.67
CA TYR A 34 9.47 -1.22 8.38
C TYR A 34 8.78 -1.98 7.24
N TRP A 35 8.61 -3.30 7.40
CA TRP A 35 7.95 -4.14 6.41
C TRP A 35 6.51 -3.69 6.12
N VAL A 36 5.75 -3.24 7.12
CA VAL A 36 4.40 -2.70 6.92
C VAL A 36 4.44 -1.43 6.07
N LEU A 37 5.34 -0.49 6.37
CA LEU A 37 5.47 0.76 5.61
C LEU A 37 5.93 0.51 4.16
N ASP A 38 6.90 -0.37 3.96
CA ASP A 38 7.41 -0.76 2.64
C ASP A 38 6.36 -1.55 1.83
N LYS A 39 5.81 -2.62 2.40
CA LYS A 39 5.02 -3.59 1.62
C LYS A 39 3.52 -3.31 1.57
N LEU A 40 2.95 -2.66 2.58
CA LEU A 40 1.51 -2.37 2.61
C LEU A 40 1.20 -0.92 2.25
N PHE A 41 2.13 0.00 2.51
CA PHE A 41 1.97 1.43 2.27
C PHE A 41 2.88 2.00 1.19
N TYR A 42 3.88 1.24 0.72
CA TYR A 42 4.80 1.64 -0.34
C TYR A 42 5.50 2.98 -0.06
N VAL A 43 5.83 3.22 1.21
CA VAL A 43 6.58 4.39 1.63
C VAL A 43 7.99 4.31 1.05
N ASP A 44 8.51 5.43 0.54
CA ASP A 44 9.87 5.52 0.05
C ASP A 44 10.88 5.12 1.14
N GLU A 45 11.85 4.29 0.76
CA GLU A 45 12.81 3.66 1.68
C GLU A 45 13.54 4.69 2.57
N GLU A 46 13.81 5.88 2.03
CA GLU A 46 14.47 7.00 2.71
C GLU A 46 13.60 7.67 3.81
N LEU A 47 12.28 7.50 3.74
CA LEU A 47 11.30 8.09 4.67
C LEU A 47 10.84 7.10 5.74
N ILE A 48 11.01 5.80 5.52
CA ILE A 48 10.47 4.75 6.40
C ILE A 48 10.97 4.92 7.85
N GLU A 49 12.28 5.11 8.06
CA GLU A 49 12.84 5.21 9.41
C GLU A 49 12.24 6.39 10.19
N GLN A 50 11.98 7.51 9.53
CA GLN A 50 11.43 8.73 10.16
C GLN A 50 9.95 8.57 10.55
N GLN A 51 9.24 7.69 9.84
CA GLN A 51 7.83 7.39 10.08
C GLN A 51 7.61 6.29 11.12
N ILE A 52 8.68 5.65 11.61
CA ILE A 52 8.65 4.70 12.72
C ILE A 52 8.97 5.45 14.03
N ILE A 53 8.06 5.36 15.00
CA ILE A 53 8.11 6.13 16.25
C ILE A 53 8.77 5.35 17.40
N ASP A 54 8.84 4.01 17.28
CA ASP A 54 9.11 2.98 18.31
C ASP A 54 9.65 3.40 19.71
N TYR A 55 9.08 2.74 20.74
CA TYR A 55 9.34 2.72 22.19
C TYR A 55 8.57 3.72 23.08
N LYS A 56 7.67 3.14 23.90
CA LYS A 56 6.81 3.81 24.92
C LYS A 56 5.81 4.79 24.31
N ASP A 57 5.31 4.38 23.18
CA ASP A 57 4.37 5.02 22.28
C ASP A 57 2.97 4.85 22.84
N LEU A 58 2.18 5.91 22.74
CA LEU A 58 0.80 5.96 23.23
C LEU A 58 -0.17 5.09 22.39
N GLY A 59 0.32 4.08 21.67
CA GLY A 59 -0.46 3.20 20.79
C GLY A 59 -0.27 3.46 19.29
N ILE A 60 0.87 4.02 18.86
CA ILE A 60 1.25 4.21 17.44
C ILE A 60 2.70 3.78 17.28
N ASP A 61 2.96 2.78 16.45
CA ASP A 61 4.33 2.34 16.13
C ASP A 61 4.86 3.04 14.87
N CYS A 62 3.97 3.36 13.91
CA CYS A 62 4.30 4.14 12.72
C CYS A 62 3.08 4.92 12.18
N TYR A 63 3.31 5.86 11.26
CA TYR A 63 2.25 6.63 10.61
C TYR A 63 2.54 6.85 9.12
N VAL A 64 1.48 7.08 8.34
CA VAL A 64 1.57 7.52 6.94
C VAL A 64 0.55 8.63 6.72
N PHE A 65 0.94 9.70 6.04
CA PHE A 65 0.03 10.79 5.70
C PHE A 65 0.02 11.03 4.18
N TYR A 66 -1.15 10.90 3.58
CA TYR A 66 -1.37 11.25 2.18
C TYR A 66 -1.93 12.66 2.10
N GLU A 67 -1.06 13.62 1.80
CA GLU A 67 -1.47 15.03 1.79
C GLU A 67 -2.56 15.30 0.76
N ASP A 68 -2.54 14.66 -0.42
CA ASP A 68 -3.55 14.89 -1.46
C ASP A 68 -4.96 14.51 -1.01
N THR A 69 -5.11 13.33 -0.41
CA THR A 69 -6.40 12.80 0.05
C THR A 69 -6.76 13.22 1.48
N LYS A 70 -5.83 13.87 2.21
CA LYS A 70 -5.98 14.27 3.62
C LYS A 70 -6.24 13.06 4.53
N GLU A 71 -5.60 11.95 4.23
CA GLU A 71 -5.75 10.71 4.97
C GLU A 71 -4.54 10.46 5.86
N LEU A 72 -4.77 10.36 7.17
CA LEU A 72 -3.75 10.04 8.17
C LEU A 72 -3.94 8.60 8.66
N TYR A 73 -2.96 7.75 8.39
CA TYR A 73 -2.90 6.38 8.88
C TYR A 73 -2.05 6.34 10.15
N LEU A 74 -2.66 5.87 11.24
CA LEU A 74 -2.03 5.61 12.53
C LEU A 74 -1.91 4.10 12.70
N ILE A 75 -0.68 3.59 12.67
CA ILE A 75 -0.43 2.16 12.54
C ILE A 75 0.14 1.62 13.85
N GLN A 76 -0.46 0.54 14.34
CA GLN A 76 0.05 -0.25 15.44
C GLN A 76 0.27 -1.68 14.96
N ASN A 77 1.42 -2.23 15.30
CA ASN A 77 1.83 -3.56 14.96
C ASN A 77 1.97 -4.42 16.23
N LYS A 78 1.48 -5.65 16.16
CA LYS A 78 1.64 -6.68 17.18
C LYS A 78 2.27 -7.92 16.55
N TYR A 79 3.59 -7.91 16.58
CA TYR A 79 4.43 -9.04 16.18
C TYR A 79 4.41 -10.10 17.29
N TYR A 80 3.43 -11.00 17.22
CA TYR A 80 3.17 -12.02 18.23
C TYR A 80 3.52 -13.44 17.75
N SER A 81 3.66 -14.33 18.73
CA SER A 81 3.61 -15.78 18.49
C SER A 81 2.21 -16.23 18.07
N ASP A 82 2.09 -17.39 17.41
CA ASP A 82 0.87 -17.91 16.78
C ASP A 82 -0.39 -17.91 17.68
N ASN A 83 -0.23 -18.03 19.01
CA ASN A 83 -1.34 -18.24 19.96
C ASN A 83 -1.69 -17.02 20.82
N THR A 84 -1.05 -15.86 20.60
CA THR A 84 -1.31 -14.67 21.43
C THR A 84 -2.52 -13.91 20.91
N LYS A 85 -3.60 -13.91 21.69
CA LYS A 85 -4.82 -13.16 21.39
C LYS A 85 -4.72 -11.72 21.90
N ILE A 86 -5.06 -10.75 21.03
CA ILE A 86 -5.19 -9.35 21.44
C ILE A 86 -6.29 -9.19 22.48
N GLN A 87 -6.06 -8.35 23.49
CA GLN A 87 -7.03 -8.10 24.55
C GLN A 87 -7.98 -6.97 24.14
N THR A 88 -9.28 -7.14 24.38
CA THR A 88 -10.29 -6.12 24.08
C THR A 88 -10.01 -4.82 24.82
N GLU A 89 -9.53 -4.89 26.07
CA GLU A 89 -9.23 -3.72 26.89
C GLU A 89 -8.08 -2.90 26.30
N TYR A 90 -7.05 -3.56 25.78
CA TYR A 90 -5.95 -2.91 25.10
C TYR A 90 -6.43 -2.12 23.87
N VAL A 91 -7.28 -2.75 23.05
CA VAL A 91 -7.84 -2.11 21.86
C VAL A 91 -8.62 -0.85 22.24
N LYS A 92 -9.45 -0.93 23.29
CA LYS A 92 -10.29 0.19 23.76
C LYS A 92 -9.48 1.35 24.32
N ASN A 93 -8.57 1.05 25.24
CA ASN A 93 -7.95 2.07 26.09
C ASN A 93 -6.64 2.58 25.55
N ASP A 94 -5.85 1.72 24.91
CA ASP A 94 -4.52 2.05 24.41
C ASP A 94 -4.62 2.44 22.93
N PHE A 95 -4.96 1.49 22.06
CA PHE A 95 -4.90 1.67 20.62
C PHE A 95 -5.85 2.76 20.09
N VAL A 96 -7.16 2.65 20.39
CA VAL A 96 -8.14 3.61 19.84
C VAL A 96 -8.10 4.96 20.56
N SER A 97 -8.01 4.93 21.89
CA SER A 97 -8.28 6.13 22.68
C SER A 97 -7.05 6.96 23.03
N ARG A 98 -5.89 6.34 23.31
CA ARG A 98 -4.79 7.07 23.96
C ARG A 98 -4.03 7.96 22.99
N ALA A 99 -3.68 7.42 21.82
CA ALA A 99 -2.88 8.16 20.86
C ALA A 99 -3.63 9.35 20.25
N VAL A 100 -4.89 9.14 19.85
CA VAL A 100 -5.72 10.20 19.26
C VAL A 100 -6.00 11.30 20.27
N LYS A 101 -6.32 10.97 21.53
CA LYS A 101 -6.50 11.99 22.58
C LYS A 101 -5.23 12.83 22.79
N ALA A 102 -4.05 12.21 22.73
CA ALA A 102 -2.81 12.95 22.86
C ALA A 102 -2.60 13.93 21.69
N LEU A 103 -2.92 13.51 20.46
CA LEU A 103 -2.88 14.36 19.27
C LEU A 103 -3.89 15.50 19.35
N GLU A 104 -5.14 15.21 19.75
CA GLU A 104 -6.20 16.21 19.98
C GLU A 104 -5.81 17.27 21.00
N GLN A 105 -5.12 16.86 22.07
CA GLN A 105 -4.69 17.75 23.14
C GLN A 105 -3.40 18.50 22.80
N GLY A 106 -2.75 18.22 21.68
CA GLY A 106 -1.44 18.81 21.34
C GLY A 106 -0.30 18.31 22.23
N THR A 107 -0.46 17.14 22.85
CA THR A 107 0.50 16.58 23.82
C THR A 107 1.29 15.39 23.28
N TYR A 108 1.12 15.06 21.99
CA TYR A 108 1.86 13.98 21.36
C TYR A 108 3.30 14.41 21.06
N SER A 109 4.21 14.10 21.98
CA SER A 109 5.62 14.53 21.92
C SER A 109 6.56 13.54 21.23
N LYS A 110 6.03 12.42 20.71
CA LYS A 110 6.83 11.34 20.14
C LYS A 110 7.20 11.58 18.67
N SER A 111 6.38 12.33 17.94
CA SER A 111 6.70 12.83 16.61
C SER A 111 6.12 14.23 16.47
N GLU A 112 7.00 15.22 16.36
CA GLU A 112 6.61 16.62 16.12
C GLU A 112 5.91 16.75 14.77
N GLU A 113 6.40 16.03 13.76
CA GLU A 113 5.79 16.01 12.43
C GLU A 113 4.35 15.48 12.48
N LEU A 114 4.12 14.34 13.14
CA LEU A 114 2.78 13.77 13.28
C LEU A 114 1.82 14.72 14.01
N GLN A 115 2.29 15.34 15.09
CA GLN A 115 1.50 16.34 15.82
C GLN A 115 1.18 17.56 14.93
N ASN A 116 2.14 18.01 14.11
CA ASN A 116 1.96 19.11 13.17
C ASN A 116 0.95 18.78 12.07
N ILE A 117 1.02 17.57 11.48
CA ILE A 117 0.04 17.06 10.52
C ILE A 117 -1.36 17.11 11.15
N TYR A 118 -1.54 16.50 12.32
CA TYR A 118 -2.84 16.48 12.99
C TYR A 118 -3.36 17.90 13.26
N THR A 119 -2.52 18.77 13.81
CA THR A 119 -2.90 20.16 14.14
C THR A 119 -3.30 20.93 12.88
N LYS A 120 -2.58 20.73 11.77
CA LYS A 120 -2.83 21.42 10.49
C LYS A 120 -4.14 20.98 9.84
N TYR A 121 -4.47 19.69 9.87
CA TYR A 121 -5.59 19.14 9.09
C TYR A 121 -6.82 18.72 9.90
N SER A 122 -6.76 18.63 11.22
CA SER A 122 -7.89 18.18 12.07
C SER A 122 -9.19 18.95 11.91
N SER A 123 -9.13 20.20 11.45
CA SER A 123 -10.32 21.03 11.18
C SER A 123 -10.77 21.01 9.71
N HIS A 124 -10.04 20.33 8.83
CA HIS A 124 -10.37 20.21 7.42
C HIS A 124 -11.53 19.22 7.22
N PRO A 125 -12.55 19.56 6.40
CA PRO A 125 -13.75 18.72 6.26
C PRO A 125 -13.45 17.33 5.70
N ASP A 126 -12.45 17.22 4.83
CA ASP A 126 -12.05 15.96 4.19
C ASP A 126 -10.98 15.18 4.98
N PHE A 127 -10.57 15.65 6.16
CA PHE A 127 -9.54 14.97 6.93
C PHE A 127 -10.07 13.69 7.56
N MET A 128 -9.41 12.57 7.22
CA MET A 128 -9.79 11.23 7.65
C MET A 128 -8.64 10.57 8.41
N ILE A 129 -8.97 9.94 9.54
CA ILE A 129 -8.02 9.17 10.33
C ILE A 129 -8.32 7.68 10.15
N TYR A 130 -7.30 6.88 9.86
CA TYR A 130 -7.37 5.43 9.79
C TYR A 130 -6.43 4.84 10.84
N SER A 131 -6.98 4.30 11.93
CA SER A 131 -6.19 3.52 12.89
C SER A 131 -6.17 2.06 12.50
N GLU A 132 -5.02 1.55 12.11
CA GLU A 132 -4.84 0.16 11.65
C GLU A 132 -3.99 -0.64 12.64
N LEU A 133 -4.55 -1.73 13.18
CA LEU A 133 -3.87 -2.68 14.05
C LEU A 133 -3.53 -3.95 13.28
N TYR A 134 -2.25 -4.21 13.07
CA TYR A 134 -1.76 -5.43 12.41
C TYR A 134 -1.32 -6.47 13.44
N VAL A 135 -1.85 -7.69 13.33
CA VAL A 135 -1.54 -8.80 14.25
C VAL A 135 -1.01 -9.97 13.43
N THR A 136 0.20 -10.45 13.74
CA THR A 136 0.89 -11.49 12.96
C THR A 136 0.44 -12.92 13.27
N ASN A 137 -0.82 -13.10 13.69
CA ASN A 137 -1.46 -14.39 13.86
C ASN A 137 -2.97 -14.27 13.60
N ASN A 138 -3.67 -15.40 13.57
CA ASN A 138 -5.13 -15.46 13.38
C ASN A 138 -5.89 -15.76 14.68
N SER A 139 -5.32 -15.43 15.84
CA SER A 139 -5.99 -15.57 17.14
C SER A 139 -7.03 -14.45 17.33
N LYS A 140 -8.13 -14.53 16.56
CA LYS A 140 -9.16 -13.49 16.46
C LYS A 140 -9.89 -13.20 17.79
N ASN A 141 -10.23 -11.93 17.98
CA ASN A 141 -11.02 -11.44 19.11
C ASN A 141 -12.29 -10.72 18.64
N GLU A 142 -13.40 -11.44 18.59
CA GLU A 142 -14.71 -10.94 18.18
C GLU A 142 -15.19 -9.72 18.98
N ASN A 143 -14.88 -9.65 20.28
CA ASN A 143 -15.25 -8.50 21.12
C ASN A 143 -14.46 -7.25 20.73
N ALA A 144 -13.18 -7.40 20.36
CA ALA A 144 -12.37 -6.30 19.85
C ALA A 144 -12.85 -5.87 18.45
N GLU A 145 -13.13 -6.82 17.57
CA GLU A 145 -13.64 -6.56 16.22
C GLU A 145 -15.00 -5.85 16.23
N THR A 146 -15.90 -6.27 17.12
CA THR A 146 -17.20 -5.63 17.31
C THR A 146 -17.03 -4.20 17.81
N PHE A 147 -16.14 -3.99 18.78
CA PHE A 147 -15.85 -2.67 19.31
C PHE A 147 -15.33 -1.70 18.23
N VAL A 148 -14.36 -2.10 17.41
CA VAL A 148 -13.81 -1.19 16.38
C VAL A 148 -14.85 -0.84 15.32
N LYS A 149 -15.69 -1.81 14.91
CA LYS A 149 -16.82 -1.57 13.99
C LYS A 149 -17.83 -0.58 14.55
N GLU A 150 -18.17 -0.70 15.83
CA GLU A 150 -19.08 0.24 16.50
C GLU A 150 -18.46 1.62 16.68
N TYR A 151 -17.16 1.69 16.97
CA TYR A 151 -16.44 2.94 17.13
C TYR A 151 -16.40 3.72 15.81
N SER A 152 -16.04 3.09 14.69
CA SER A 152 -16.00 3.76 13.39
C SER A 152 -17.37 4.22 12.90
N LYS A 153 -18.44 3.49 13.23
CA LYS A 153 -19.82 3.95 12.95
C LYS A 153 -20.20 5.20 13.73
N LYS A 154 -19.66 5.38 14.94
CA LYS A 154 -19.92 6.55 15.80
C LYS A 154 -19.03 7.73 15.45
N ASN A 155 -17.86 7.50 14.85
CA ASN A 155 -16.87 8.51 14.51
C ASN A 155 -16.59 8.47 13.00
N PRO A 156 -17.40 9.17 12.17
CA PRO A 156 -17.33 9.03 10.71
C PRO A 156 -15.99 9.47 10.12
N ASN A 157 -15.25 10.37 10.80
CA ASN A 157 -13.93 10.84 10.34
C ASN A 157 -12.77 10.00 10.92
N HIS A 158 -13.07 8.91 11.64
CA HIS A 158 -12.08 8.04 12.26
C HIS A 158 -12.46 6.55 12.10
N MET A 159 -11.82 5.93 11.12
CA MET A 159 -11.95 4.50 10.84
C MET A 159 -10.91 3.72 11.65
N VAL A 160 -11.32 2.57 12.20
CA VAL A 160 -10.48 1.72 13.03
C VAL A 160 -10.63 0.29 12.54
N SER A 161 -9.50 -0.33 12.22
CA SER A 161 -9.43 -1.68 11.64
C SER A 161 -8.43 -2.55 12.39
N ILE A 162 -8.73 -3.85 12.45
CA ILE A 162 -7.82 -4.87 12.94
C ILE A 162 -7.61 -5.85 11.79
N TYR A 163 -6.35 -6.05 11.41
CA TYR A 163 -5.94 -6.99 10.36
C TYR A 163 -5.14 -8.11 11.02
N TYR A 164 -5.66 -9.33 10.90
CA TYR A 164 -4.96 -10.55 11.31
C TYR A 164 -4.14 -11.07 10.13
N LEU A 165 -3.34 -12.10 10.37
CA LEU A 165 -2.38 -12.61 9.39
C LEU A 165 -3.00 -12.92 8.01
N ASP A 166 -4.19 -13.52 7.96
CA ASP A 166 -4.88 -13.79 6.68
C ASP A 166 -5.35 -12.49 6.00
N ASP A 167 -5.78 -11.49 6.78
CA ASP A 167 -6.20 -10.18 6.25
C ASP A 167 -4.97 -9.40 5.73
N ILE A 168 -3.80 -9.57 6.37
CA ILE A 168 -2.51 -9.03 5.91
C ILE A 168 -2.07 -9.72 4.63
N GLU A 169 -2.22 -11.04 4.54
CA GLU A 169 -1.95 -11.83 3.33
C GLU A 169 -2.81 -11.34 2.17
N GLU A 170 -4.11 -11.13 2.40
CA GLU A 170 -5.02 -10.55 1.42
C GLU A 170 -4.62 -9.13 1.05
N LYS A 171 -4.19 -8.29 1.99
CA LYS A 171 -3.73 -6.92 1.67
C LYS A 171 -2.42 -6.92 0.86
N TYR A 172 -1.55 -7.90 1.09
CA TYR A 172 -0.26 -8.04 0.43
C TYR A 172 -0.38 -8.61 -1.00
N PHE A 173 -1.22 -9.62 -1.20
CA PHE A 173 -1.39 -10.29 -2.50
C PHE A 173 -2.64 -9.85 -3.28
N GLY A 174 -3.65 -9.35 -2.58
CA GLY A 174 -4.97 -9.07 -3.14
C GLY A 174 -4.88 -8.00 -4.23
N GLU A 175 -5.46 -8.30 -5.38
CA GLU A 175 -5.70 -7.29 -6.40
C GLU A 175 -6.67 -6.25 -5.83
N THR A 176 -6.37 -4.96 -6.01
CA THR A 176 -7.39 -3.92 -5.90
C THR A 176 -8.59 -4.35 -6.75
N LYS A 177 -9.79 -4.42 -6.14
CA LYS A 177 -11.02 -4.74 -6.86
C LYS A 177 -11.15 -3.77 -8.03
N LYS A 178 -10.80 -4.22 -9.23
CA LYS A 178 -10.89 -3.45 -10.46
C LYS A 178 -12.35 -3.07 -10.66
N ASN A 179 -12.68 -1.80 -10.44
CA ASN A 179 -13.92 -1.24 -10.93
C ASN A 179 -13.89 -1.39 -12.45
N LYS A 180 -14.71 -2.30 -12.98
CA LYS A 180 -14.85 -2.51 -14.43
C LYS A 180 -15.74 -1.43 -15.03
N THR A 181 -15.28 -0.18 -14.98
CA THR A 181 -15.82 0.87 -15.83
C THR A 181 -15.11 0.80 -17.19
N ASN A 182 -15.81 1.13 -18.27
CA ASN A 182 -15.21 1.24 -19.60
C ASN A 182 -14.99 2.72 -19.88
N LEU A 183 -13.77 3.09 -20.25
CA LEU A 183 -13.43 4.44 -20.71
C LEU A 183 -13.18 4.42 -22.23
N GLU A 184 -13.88 5.27 -22.95
CA GLU A 184 -13.62 5.52 -24.37
C GLU A 184 -12.97 6.90 -24.52
N VAL A 185 -11.77 6.95 -25.12
CA VAL A 185 -10.96 8.18 -25.29
C VAL A 185 -10.41 8.25 -26.70
N THR A 186 -10.22 9.48 -27.21
CA THR A 186 -9.59 9.71 -28.51
C THR A 186 -8.13 10.09 -28.34
N ILE A 187 -7.21 9.21 -28.77
CA ILE A 187 -5.77 9.50 -28.82
C ILE A 187 -5.37 9.95 -30.23
N HIS A 188 -4.83 11.16 -30.34
CA HIS A 188 -4.30 11.67 -31.61
C HIS A 188 -2.85 11.24 -31.80
N SER A 189 -2.55 10.61 -32.94
CA SER A 189 -1.19 10.24 -33.35
C SER A 189 -0.76 11.04 -34.58
N VAL A 190 0.55 11.18 -34.79
CA VAL A 190 1.10 12.03 -35.86
C VAL A 190 0.71 11.50 -37.25
N ASN A 191 0.70 10.18 -37.44
CA ASN A 191 0.20 9.53 -38.65
C ASN A 191 -0.23 8.07 -38.38
N LYS A 192 -0.60 7.31 -39.41
CA LYS A 192 -1.00 5.90 -39.24
C LYS A 192 0.18 4.98 -38.90
N GLY A 193 1.39 5.32 -39.32
CA GLY A 193 2.60 4.53 -39.08
C GLY A 193 3.12 4.64 -37.65
N THR A 194 2.64 5.62 -36.88
CA THR A 194 2.95 5.81 -35.47
C THR A 194 2.01 5.02 -34.54
N ILE A 195 1.19 4.14 -35.09
CA ILE A 195 0.34 3.21 -34.34
C ILE A 195 0.76 1.77 -34.70
N LEU A 196 1.39 1.08 -33.76
CA LEU A 196 1.64 -0.36 -33.87
C LEU A 196 0.46 -1.11 -33.26
N LYS A 197 -0.28 -1.84 -34.09
CA LYS A 197 -1.33 -2.74 -33.64
C LYS A 197 -0.73 -4.13 -33.44
N ILE A 198 -0.78 -4.64 -32.22
CA ILE A 198 -0.60 -6.07 -31.96
C ILE A 198 -1.96 -6.73 -32.21
N ASN A 199 -2.03 -7.46 -33.31
CA ASN A 199 -3.21 -8.23 -33.70
C ASN A 199 -2.88 -9.71 -33.57
N ASN A 200 -3.44 -10.37 -32.55
CA ASN A 200 -3.09 -11.76 -32.26
C ASN A 200 -3.47 -12.70 -33.41
N ASP A 201 -4.60 -12.47 -34.07
CA ASP A 201 -5.05 -13.28 -35.20
C ASP A 201 -4.12 -13.19 -36.41
N GLN A 202 -3.65 -11.97 -36.71
CA GLN A 202 -2.79 -11.71 -37.86
C GLN A 202 -1.35 -12.20 -37.63
N TYR A 203 -0.83 -12.05 -36.42
CA TYR A 203 0.54 -12.43 -36.06
C TYR A 203 0.65 -13.83 -35.45
N LYS A 204 -0.47 -14.55 -35.28
CA LYS A 204 -0.57 -15.87 -34.63
C LYS A 204 0.09 -15.89 -33.24
N LEU A 205 -0.05 -14.79 -32.50
CA LEU A 205 0.49 -14.67 -31.15
C LEU A 205 -0.43 -15.44 -30.19
N LYS A 206 0.15 -16.06 -29.15
CA LYS A 206 -0.59 -16.84 -28.13
C LYS A 206 -1.16 -15.96 -27.01
N ASN A 207 -1.19 -14.65 -27.21
CA ASN A 207 -1.51 -13.67 -26.19
C ASN A 207 -3.02 -13.59 -25.94
N VAL A 208 -3.39 -13.19 -24.73
CA VAL A 208 -4.79 -13.08 -24.30
C VAL A 208 -5.42 -11.72 -24.69
N ILE A 209 -4.59 -10.71 -25.00
CA ILE A 209 -5.02 -9.34 -25.25
C ILE A 209 -4.49 -8.78 -26.56
N ASP A 210 -5.34 -8.08 -27.31
CA ASP A 210 -4.91 -7.22 -28.40
C ASP A 210 -4.40 -5.88 -27.82
N ALA A 211 -3.21 -5.46 -28.20
CA ALA A 211 -2.58 -4.24 -27.70
C ALA A 211 -2.33 -3.23 -28.83
N ARG A 212 -2.24 -1.94 -28.48
CA ARG A 212 -1.85 -0.89 -29.42
C ARG A 212 -0.77 -0.03 -28.78
N TYR A 213 0.36 0.14 -29.46
CA TYR A 213 1.34 1.16 -29.12
C TYR A 213 1.08 2.38 -29.98
N VAL A 214 1.01 3.54 -29.35
CA VAL A 214 0.72 4.80 -30.03
C VAL A 214 1.83 5.78 -29.71
N PHE A 215 2.60 6.17 -30.72
CA PHE A 215 3.47 7.33 -30.61
C PHE A 215 2.61 8.60 -30.77
N THR A 216 2.48 9.34 -29.68
CA THR A 216 1.52 10.44 -29.54
C THR A 216 2.19 11.65 -28.88
N PRO A 217 1.80 12.89 -29.23
CA PRO A 217 2.20 14.06 -28.46
C PRO A 217 1.75 13.96 -27.00
N VAL A 218 2.56 14.53 -26.10
CA VAL A 218 2.27 14.62 -24.65
C VAL A 218 0.91 15.30 -24.40
N SER A 219 0.52 16.27 -25.23
CA SER A 219 -0.77 16.95 -25.12
C SER A 219 -1.99 16.03 -25.32
N SER A 220 -1.86 14.93 -26.06
CA SER A 220 -2.92 13.92 -26.17
C SER A 220 -2.98 13.04 -24.91
N VAL A 221 -1.83 12.74 -24.30
CA VAL A 221 -1.78 12.00 -23.02
C VAL A 221 -2.40 12.83 -21.90
N TYR A 222 -2.11 14.13 -21.86
CA TYR A 222 -2.71 15.05 -20.88
C TYR A 222 -4.24 15.18 -21.04
N ARG A 223 -4.74 15.19 -22.29
CA ARG A 223 -6.20 15.18 -22.53
C ARG A 223 -6.86 13.91 -22.06
N LEU A 224 -6.25 12.76 -22.36
CA LEU A 224 -6.67 11.46 -21.84
C LEU A 224 -6.73 11.50 -20.31
N PHE A 225 -5.67 12.01 -19.65
CA PHE A 225 -5.64 12.20 -18.19
C PHE A 225 -6.81 13.01 -17.67
N LYS A 226 -7.09 14.15 -18.29
CA LYS A 226 -8.22 15.00 -17.91
C LYS A 226 -9.57 14.30 -18.10
N GLU A 227 -9.79 13.67 -19.25
CA GLU A 227 -11.04 12.97 -19.56
C GLU A 227 -11.31 11.83 -18.57
N ALA A 228 -10.29 11.08 -18.19
CA ALA A 228 -10.48 10.03 -17.21
C ALA A 228 -10.68 10.57 -15.79
N LYS A 229 -9.99 11.65 -15.40
CA LYS A 229 -10.24 12.33 -14.13
C LYS A 229 -11.69 12.81 -14.03
N ASP A 230 -12.21 13.40 -15.11
CA ASP A 230 -13.60 13.88 -15.19
C ASP A 230 -14.61 12.72 -15.16
N ASN A 231 -14.22 11.51 -15.60
CA ASN A 231 -15.05 10.29 -15.58
C ASN A 231 -14.77 9.37 -14.39
N GLU A 232 -14.01 9.85 -13.39
CA GLU A 232 -13.57 9.05 -12.23
C GLU A 232 -12.92 7.71 -12.63
N TYR A 233 -12.28 7.68 -13.79
CA TYR A 233 -11.62 6.50 -14.33
C TYR A 233 -10.12 6.54 -13.99
N PRO A 234 -9.60 5.53 -13.28
CA PRO A 234 -8.16 5.43 -13.02
C PRO A 234 -7.44 4.99 -14.31
N ILE A 235 -6.80 5.91 -15.03
CA ILE A 235 -5.93 5.56 -16.19
C ILE A 235 -4.67 4.84 -15.74
N PHE A 236 -4.17 5.29 -14.60
CA PHE A 236 -3.11 4.64 -13.89
C PHE A 236 -3.83 3.92 -12.77
N ASP A 237 -3.68 2.59 -12.70
CA ASP A 237 -3.71 1.97 -11.38
C ASP A 237 -2.75 2.81 -10.52
N GLN A 238 -3.03 3.01 -9.23
CA GLN A 238 -2.01 3.51 -8.28
C GLN A 238 -0.70 2.68 -8.33
N ASN A 239 -0.68 1.59 -9.11
CA ASN A 239 0.44 0.77 -9.51
C ASN A 239 1.09 1.14 -10.87
N ILE A 240 1.26 2.41 -11.26
CA ILE A 240 2.53 2.71 -11.96
C ILE A 240 3.61 2.49 -10.90
N ARG A 241 4.09 1.24 -10.84
CA ARG A 241 5.38 0.92 -10.24
C ARG A 241 6.38 1.71 -11.05
N GLU A 242 6.90 2.79 -10.47
CA GLU A 242 8.07 3.45 -10.98
C GLU A 242 9.25 2.48 -10.77
N TYR A 243 9.39 1.53 -11.71
CA TYR A 243 10.51 0.61 -11.75
C TYR A 243 11.75 1.37 -12.24
N LEU A 244 12.42 2.03 -11.32
CA LEU A 244 13.85 2.28 -11.45
C LEU A 244 14.53 1.39 -10.40
N GLY A 245 14.72 0.13 -10.79
CA GLY A 245 15.20 -0.91 -9.89
C GLY A 245 16.64 -0.71 -9.43
N ASN A 246 16.99 -1.40 -8.35
CA ASN A 246 18.39 -1.77 -8.07
C ASN A 246 18.60 -3.14 -7.41
N SER A 247 17.58 -4.01 -7.24
CA SER A 247 17.70 -5.49 -7.26
C SER A 247 16.46 -6.19 -6.68
N LYS A 248 16.32 -7.48 -7.04
CA LYS A 248 15.25 -8.46 -6.78
C LYS A 248 14.06 -8.41 -7.75
N ILE A 249 13.99 -9.45 -8.59
CA ILE A 249 12.87 -9.74 -9.50
C ILE A 249 11.58 -9.79 -8.69
N ASN A 250 10.57 -9.03 -9.10
CA ASN A 250 9.26 -9.05 -8.47
C ASN A 250 8.71 -10.50 -8.45
N LYS A 251 8.38 -11.05 -7.26
CA LYS A 251 7.90 -12.43 -7.10
C LYS A 251 6.65 -12.72 -7.96
N ASN A 252 5.81 -11.72 -8.22
CA ASN A 252 4.64 -11.89 -9.09
C ASN A 252 5.07 -12.00 -10.55
N ILE A 253 6.07 -11.22 -11.01
CA ILE A 253 6.64 -11.42 -12.35
C ILE A 253 7.24 -12.82 -12.48
N TYR A 254 8.00 -13.29 -11.49
CA TYR A 254 8.56 -14.64 -11.50
C TYR A 254 7.46 -15.71 -11.57
N THR A 255 6.40 -15.58 -10.76
CA THR A 255 5.27 -16.51 -10.73
C THR A 255 4.47 -16.49 -12.05
N THR A 256 4.21 -15.31 -12.61
CA THR A 256 3.54 -15.14 -13.91
C THR A 256 4.40 -15.72 -15.05
N LEU A 257 5.73 -15.63 -14.97
CA LEU A 257 6.64 -16.26 -15.94
C LEU A 257 6.69 -17.79 -15.82
N LEU A 258 6.48 -18.35 -14.63
CA LEU A 258 6.35 -19.81 -14.43
C LEU A 258 5.00 -20.34 -14.94
N ASN A 259 3.96 -19.50 -14.96
CA ASN A 259 2.65 -19.87 -15.48
C ASN A 259 2.67 -19.95 -17.03
N GLU A 260 2.42 -21.15 -17.56
CA GLU A 260 2.50 -21.41 -19.01
C GLU A 260 1.53 -20.59 -19.86
N HIS A 261 0.40 -20.20 -19.28
CA HIS A 261 -0.63 -19.41 -19.95
C HIS A 261 -0.33 -17.91 -19.86
N GLU A 262 0.12 -17.44 -18.70
CA GLU A 262 0.34 -16.01 -18.46
C GLU A 262 1.67 -15.50 -19.02
N ARG A 263 2.72 -16.32 -19.05
CA ARG A 263 4.05 -15.91 -19.55
C ARG A 263 4.01 -15.42 -20.99
N ASN A 264 3.03 -15.87 -21.78
CA ASN A 264 2.85 -15.44 -23.15
C ASN A 264 2.46 -13.95 -23.26
N ASN A 265 1.98 -13.32 -22.18
CA ASN A 265 1.57 -11.91 -22.17
C ASN A 265 2.73 -10.93 -21.97
N PHE A 266 3.97 -11.39 -21.73
CA PHE A 266 5.13 -10.51 -21.60
C PHE A 266 5.75 -10.16 -22.96
N PHE A 267 6.13 -8.89 -23.12
CA PHE A 267 6.87 -8.41 -24.28
C PHE A 267 8.12 -7.64 -23.83
N ILE A 268 9.21 -7.84 -24.58
CA ILE A 268 10.41 -7.01 -24.44
C ILE A 268 10.40 -6.00 -25.59
N ILE A 269 10.50 -4.73 -25.24
CA ILE A 269 10.71 -3.65 -26.20
C ILE A 269 12.17 -3.22 -26.08
N ILE A 270 12.93 -3.41 -27.15
CA ILE A 270 14.29 -2.89 -27.24
C ILE A 270 14.21 -1.59 -28.05
N MET A 271 14.41 -0.46 -27.39
CA MET A 271 14.55 0.83 -28.08
C MET A 271 16.02 1.01 -28.44
N GLY A 272 16.36 0.87 -29.71
CA GLY A 272 17.69 1.22 -30.22
C GLY A 272 17.81 2.72 -30.40
N LEU A 273 18.84 3.34 -29.83
CA LEU A 273 19.30 4.66 -30.27
C LEU A 273 20.02 4.47 -31.61
N GLN A 274 19.56 5.16 -32.66
CA GLN A 274 20.34 5.38 -33.88
C GLN A 274 21.10 6.69 -33.78
#